data_AF-A0A0L0UNA0-F1
#
_entry.id   AF-A0A0L0UNA0-F1
#
_cell.length_a   1.000
_cell.length_b   1.000
_cell.length_c   1.000
_cell.angle_alpha   90.00
_cell.angle_beta   90.00
_cell.angle_gamma   90.00
#
_symmetry.space_group_name_H-M   'P 1'
#
loop_
_entity.id
_entity.type
_entity.pdbx_description
1 polymer ?
#
loop_
_entity_poly.entity_id
_entity_poly.type
_entity_poly.pdbx_seq_one_letter_code
_entity_poly.pdbx_strand_id
1 'polypeptide(L)'
;MAEGQYQLASEDLEEAISRFDPVMTKKNRSTLITRVFRLVRCYLALLDGRRARCALRKLGVQFSPDEPDSSEYKTLCSRIKLLIAAEKSIEHSRSTDQNWQMAFQLIQSMEKEIMSWGPKFDLALLPGSWTCWKIESLAHLGKTVEAEEVLDQCSKADSSKVNTIKHPGMKSEYQIARAWVDLAKADLSTRVYDALRYAHPAPAGSVSIDL
;
A
#
# COMPACT_ATOMS: atom_id res chain seq x y z
N MET A 1 -4.26 -5.78 20.15
CA MET A 1 -3.68 -6.30 18.89
C MET A 1 -2.21 -5.92 18.91
N ALA A 2 -1.34 -6.85 19.32
CA ALA A 2 0.02 -6.50 19.71
C ALA A 2 1.06 -6.66 18.59
N GLU A 3 0.79 -7.42 17.51
CA GLU A 3 1.89 -7.92 16.64
C GLU A 3 1.58 -7.98 15.14
N GLY A 4 0.97 -6.95 14.54
CA GLY A 4 0.92 -6.85 13.06
C GLY A 4 0.17 -7.98 12.31
N GLN A 5 -0.48 -8.90 13.03
CA GLN A 5 -1.28 -10.01 12.50
C GLN A 5 -2.70 -9.54 12.14
N TYR A 6 -2.82 -8.40 11.47
CA TYR A 6 -4.12 -7.79 11.17
C TYR A 6 -4.97 -8.67 10.23
N GLN A 7 -4.32 -9.47 9.37
CA GLN A 7 -4.95 -10.44 8.47
C GLN A 7 -5.73 -11.49 9.26
N LEU A 8 -5.03 -12.29 10.08
CA LEU A 8 -5.63 -13.32 10.92
C LEU A 8 -6.68 -12.74 11.86
N ALA A 9 -6.34 -11.61 12.51
CA ALA A 9 -7.29 -10.92 13.39
C ALA A 9 -8.55 -10.45 12.65
N SER A 10 -8.45 -10.06 11.37
CA SER A 10 -9.61 -9.69 10.57
C SER A 10 -10.50 -10.90 10.27
N GLU A 11 -9.91 -12.05 9.96
CA GLU A 11 -10.65 -13.30 9.68
C GLU A 11 -11.39 -13.78 10.93
N ASP A 12 -10.70 -13.85 12.07
CA ASP A 12 -11.31 -14.21 13.37
C ASP A 12 -12.46 -13.27 13.75
N LEU A 13 -12.28 -11.96 13.51
CA LEU A 13 -13.32 -10.96 13.79
C LEU A 13 -14.49 -11.09 12.83
N GLU A 14 -14.26 -11.38 11.55
CA GLU A 14 -15.34 -11.61 10.58
C GLU A 14 -16.20 -12.81 10.96
N GLU A 15 -15.58 -13.92 11.35
CA GLU A 15 -16.28 -15.10 11.85
C GLU A 15 -17.02 -14.80 13.16
N ALA A 16 -16.39 -14.09 14.10
CA ALA A 16 -17.02 -13.72 15.36
C ALA A 16 -18.20 -12.74 15.18
N ILE A 17 -18.22 -11.94 14.11
CA ILE A 17 -19.31 -11.03 13.76
C ILE A 17 -20.42 -11.78 12.98
N SER A 18 -20.09 -12.76 12.14
CA SER A 18 -21.11 -13.51 11.39
C SER A 18 -22.00 -14.36 12.29
N ARG A 19 -21.48 -14.78 13.45
CA ARG A 19 -22.20 -15.56 14.48
C ARG A 19 -23.10 -14.71 15.40
N PHE A 20 -23.19 -13.40 15.19
CA PHE A 20 -23.99 -12.53 16.05
C PHE A 20 -25.49 -12.63 15.74
N ASP A 21 -26.30 -12.84 16.78
CA ASP A 21 -27.75 -12.97 16.67
C ASP A 21 -28.41 -11.61 16.30
N PRO A 22 -29.34 -11.57 15.33
CA PRO A 22 -30.10 -10.36 14.97
C PRO A 22 -30.95 -9.78 16.11
N VAL A 23 -31.33 -10.57 17.13
CA VAL A 23 -32.08 -10.06 18.29
C VAL A 23 -31.11 -9.49 19.33
N MET A 24 -30.82 -8.18 19.22
CA MET A 24 -29.79 -7.54 20.03
C MET A 24 -30.29 -7.04 21.38
N THR A 25 -29.76 -7.61 22.46
CA THR A 25 -29.76 -6.94 23.78
C THR A 25 -28.78 -5.75 23.77
N LYS A 26 -28.93 -4.80 24.70
CA LYS A 26 -28.01 -3.65 24.85
C LYS A 26 -26.53 -4.08 25.00
N LYS A 27 -26.28 -5.17 25.74
CA LYS A 27 -24.93 -5.74 25.93
C LYS A 27 -24.36 -6.35 24.64
N ASN A 28 -25.22 -7.04 23.88
CA ASN A 28 -24.87 -7.63 22.60
C ASN A 28 -24.54 -6.55 21.56
N ARG A 29 -25.29 -5.43 21.55
CA ARG A 29 -25.04 -4.27 20.70
C ARG A 29 -23.67 -3.63 20.93
N SER A 30 -23.33 -3.32 22.18
CA SER A 30 -22.02 -2.74 22.53
C SER A 30 -20.84 -3.66 22.14
N THR A 31 -21.03 -4.98 22.32
CA THR A 31 -20.02 -5.98 21.91
C THR A 31 -19.85 -6.01 20.40
N LEU A 32 -20.95 -5.94 19.63
CA LEU A 32 -20.90 -5.85 18.17
C LEU A 32 -20.17 -4.58 17.70
N ILE A 33 -20.51 -3.42 18.26
CA ILE A 33 -19.84 -2.14 17.96
C ILE A 33 -18.33 -2.26 18.18
N THR A 34 -17.92 -2.78 19.34
CA THR A 34 -16.52 -2.99 19.68
C THR A 34 -15.81 -3.91 18.67
N ARG A 35 -16.44 -5.04 18.30
CA ARG A 35 -15.87 -6.00 17.34
C ARG A 35 -15.76 -5.40 15.93
N VAL A 36 -16.80 -4.71 15.47
CA VAL A 36 -16.78 -4.04 14.15
C VAL A 36 -15.70 -2.96 14.12
N PHE A 37 -15.56 -2.14 15.17
CA PHE A 37 -14.53 -1.11 15.21
C PHE A 37 -13.11 -1.70 15.23
N ARG A 38 -12.91 -2.84 15.90
CA ARG A 38 -11.65 -3.58 15.81
C ARG A 38 -11.41 -4.12 14.40
N LEU A 39 -12.42 -4.69 13.76
CA LEU A 39 -12.32 -5.19 12.39
C LEU A 39 -11.98 -4.07 11.40
N VAL A 40 -12.64 -2.92 11.52
CA VAL A 40 -12.35 -1.74 10.72
C VAL A 40 -10.92 -1.27 10.93
N ARG A 41 -10.41 -1.25 12.16
CA ARG A 41 -8.99 -0.95 12.43
C ARG A 41 -8.04 -1.95 11.79
N CYS A 42 -8.38 -3.25 11.78
CA CYS A 42 -7.59 -4.24 11.04
C CYS A 42 -7.55 -3.89 9.55
N TYR A 43 -8.67 -3.56 8.93
CA TYR A 43 -8.71 -3.19 7.52
C TYR A 43 -8.01 -1.87 7.21
N LEU A 44 -8.09 -0.88 8.09
CA LEU A 44 -7.29 0.33 7.97
C LEU A 44 -5.79 0.04 8.12
N ALA A 45 -5.42 -0.90 8.99
CA ALA A 45 -4.04 -1.35 9.12
C ALA A 45 -3.56 -2.11 7.86
N LEU A 46 -4.48 -2.82 7.21
CA LEU A 46 -4.30 -3.51 5.94
C LEU A 46 -4.61 -2.60 4.72
N LEU A 47 -4.61 -1.27 4.87
CA LEU A 47 -4.93 -0.29 3.82
C LEU A 47 -6.10 -0.65 2.89
N ASP A 48 -7.08 -1.40 3.39
CA ASP A 48 -8.23 -1.85 2.63
C ASP A 48 -9.46 -1.03 3.01
N GLY A 49 -9.56 0.15 2.39
CA GLY A 49 -10.68 1.06 2.62
C GLY A 49 -12.03 0.46 2.24
N ARG A 50 -12.08 -0.42 1.23
CA ARG A 50 -13.32 -1.03 0.76
C ARG A 50 -13.86 -2.04 1.75
N ARG A 51 -13.03 -2.98 2.24
CA ARG A 51 -13.42 -3.93 3.29
C ARG A 51 -13.70 -3.21 4.61
N ALA A 52 -12.93 -2.18 4.96
CA ALA A 52 -13.23 -1.34 6.12
C ALA A 52 -14.63 -0.71 6.04
N ARG A 53 -15.00 -0.16 4.88
CA ARG A 53 -16.35 0.39 4.66
C ARG A 53 -17.44 -0.68 4.75
N CYS A 54 -17.21 -1.86 4.17
CA CYS A 54 -18.16 -2.98 4.24
C CYS A 54 -18.34 -3.47 5.67
N ALA A 55 -17.27 -3.57 6.46
CA ALA A 55 -17.32 -3.92 7.86
C ALA A 55 -18.12 -2.90 8.67
N LEU A 56 -17.88 -1.60 8.46
CA LEU A 56 -18.61 -0.55 9.17
C LEU A 56 -20.12 -0.58 8.87
N ARG A 57 -20.51 -0.90 7.63
CA ARG A 57 -21.91 -1.07 7.24
C ARG A 57 -22.63 -2.20 7.98
N LYS A 58 -21.91 -3.17 8.57
CA LYS A 58 -22.51 -4.24 9.39
C LYS A 58 -23.18 -3.70 10.66
N LEU A 59 -22.85 -2.48 11.08
CA LEU A 59 -23.56 -1.82 12.18
C LEU A 59 -24.97 -1.38 11.77
N GLY A 60 -25.20 -1.00 10.51
CA GLY A 60 -26.52 -0.60 10.00
C GLY A 60 -27.26 0.36 10.94
N VAL A 61 -28.50 0.00 11.27
CA VAL A 61 -29.37 0.75 12.20
C VAL A 61 -29.03 0.53 13.68
N GLN A 62 -28.10 -0.38 14.00
CA GLN A 62 -27.72 -0.70 15.38
C GLN A 62 -26.80 0.35 16.01
N PHE A 63 -26.25 1.28 15.22
CA PHE A 63 -25.41 2.37 15.72
C PHE A 63 -26.20 3.67 15.81
N SER A 64 -26.31 4.24 17.01
CA SER A 64 -26.89 5.56 17.22
C SER A 64 -25.79 6.63 17.29
N PRO A 65 -26.03 7.85 16.77
CA PRO A 65 -25.14 9.00 16.99
C PRO A 65 -24.89 9.33 18.46
N ASP A 66 -25.80 8.91 19.35
CA ASP A 66 -25.74 9.12 20.81
C ASP A 66 -24.92 8.05 21.54
N GLU A 67 -24.39 7.05 20.84
CA GLU A 67 -23.48 6.08 21.44
C GLU A 67 -22.20 6.78 21.92
N PRO A 68 -21.61 6.35 23.06
CA PRO A 68 -20.37 6.93 23.58
C PRO A 68 -19.22 6.82 22.57
N ASP A 69 -19.29 5.84 21.67
CA ASP A 69 -18.27 5.58 20.65
C ASP A 69 -18.50 6.40 19.35
N SER A 70 -19.38 7.40 19.35
CA SER A 70 -19.71 8.27 18.21
C SER A 70 -18.50 9.06 17.67
N SER A 71 -17.58 9.50 18.54
CA SER A 71 -16.33 10.14 18.13
C SER A 71 -15.43 9.19 17.36
N GLU A 72 -15.27 7.97 17.85
CA GLU A 72 -14.50 6.92 17.21
C GLU A 72 -15.11 6.52 15.85
N TYR A 73 -16.44 6.38 15.78
CA TYR A 73 -17.14 6.11 14.54
C TYR A 73 -16.83 7.17 13.47
N LYS A 74 -16.88 8.46 13.84
CA LYS A 74 -16.56 9.57 12.94
C LYS A 74 -15.10 9.50 12.47
N THR A 75 -14.16 9.23 13.36
CA THR A 75 -12.76 9.06 13.01
C THR A 75 -12.55 7.90 12.03
N LEU A 76 -13.15 6.74 12.30
CA LEU A 76 -13.08 5.57 11.42
C LEU A 76 -13.69 5.87 10.04
N CYS A 77 -14.85 6.52 10.00
CA CYS A 77 -15.48 6.98 8.75
C CYS A 77 -14.56 7.89 7.94
N SER A 78 -13.94 8.88 8.57
CA SER A 78 -13.04 9.83 7.90
C SER A 78 -11.81 9.13 7.32
N ARG A 79 -11.18 8.24 8.10
CA ARG A 79 -10.02 7.45 7.63
C ARG A 79 -10.37 6.54 6.46
N ILE A 80 -11.52 5.87 6.51
CA ILE A 80 -12.03 5.05 5.39
C ILE A 80 -12.23 5.89 4.14
N LYS A 81 -12.87 7.05 4.26
CA LYS A 81 -13.11 7.95 3.12
C LYS A 81 -11.80 8.42 2.50
N LEU A 82 -10.86 8.83 3.34
CA LEU A 82 -9.53 9.27 2.89
C LEU A 82 -8.82 8.15 2.13
N LEU A 83 -8.79 6.94 2.69
CA LEU A 83 -8.11 5.79 2.09
C LEU A 83 -8.71 5.39 0.74
N ILE A 84 -10.05 5.35 0.62
CA ILE A 84 -10.72 5.06 -0.66
C ILE A 84 -10.46 6.17 -1.68
N ALA A 85 -10.46 7.44 -1.26
CA ALA A 85 -10.18 8.55 -2.16
C ALA A 85 -8.74 8.49 -2.67
N ALA A 86 -7.79 8.23 -1.79
CA ALA A 86 -6.39 8.09 -2.14
C ALA A 86 -6.13 6.93 -3.08
N GLU A 87 -6.68 5.74 -2.81
CA GLU A 87 -6.58 4.57 -3.69
C GLU A 87 -7.04 4.91 -5.12
N LYS A 88 -8.19 5.60 -5.24
CA LYS A 88 -8.71 6.04 -6.54
C LYS A 88 -7.81 7.07 -7.22
N SER A 89 -7.30 8.05 -6.47
CA SER A 89 -6.43 9.08 -7.03
C SER A 89 -5.10 8.51 -7.51
N ILE A 90 -4.50 7.61 -6.73
CA ILE A 90 -3.27 6.91 -7.12
C ILE A 90 -3.51 6.10 -8.40
N GLU A 91 -4.57 5.28 -8.43
CA GLU A 91 -4.91 4.45 -9.59
C GLU A 91 -5.18 5.30 -10.84
N HIS A 92 -5.89 6.42 -10.70
CA HIS A 92 -6.15 7.33 -11.81
C HIS A 92 -4.87 7.97 -12.34
N SER A 93 -4.01 8.50 -11.46
CA SER A 93 -2.72 9.07 -11.86
C SER A 93 -1.83 8.02 -12.53
N ARG A 94 -1.85 6.77 -12.07
CA ARG A 94 -1.05 5.66 -12.59
C ARG A 94 -1.54 5.16 -13.94
N SER A 95 -2.81 4.77 -14.00
CA SER A 95 -3.39 4.02 -15.12
C SER A 95 -4.03 4.91 -16.19
N THR A 96 -4.50 6.12 -15.83
CA THR A 96 -5.12 7.05 -16.78
C THR A 96 -4.14 8.13 -17.23
N ASP A 97 -3.58 8.88 -16.29
CA ASP A 97 -2.76 10.05 -16.62
C ASP A 97 -1.30 9.69 -16.91
N GLN A 98 -0.88 8.48 -16.53
CA GLN A 98 0.54 8.04 -16.52
C GLN A 98 1.45 9.06 -15.81
N ASN A 99 0.90 9.75 -14.82
CA ASN A 99 1.60 10.73 -14.00
C ASN A 99 2.20 10.04 -12.78
N TRP A 100 3.31 9.33 -13.01
CA TRP A 100 4.04 8.55 -12.00
C TRP A 100 4.56 9.42 -10.85
N GLN A 101 4.92 10.67 -11.14
CA GLN A 101 5.37 11.62 -10.12
C GLN A 101 4.22 11.95 -9.13
N MET A 102 3.03 12.21 -9.65
CA MET A 102 1.84 12.46 -8.82
C MET A 102 1.43 11.21 -8.04
N ALA A 103 1.40 10.04 -8.70
CA ALA A 103 1.10 8.76 -8.04
C ALA A 103 2.05 8.50 -6.86
N PHE A 104 3.36 8.70 -7.07
CA PHE A 104 4.36 8.55 -6.01
C PHE A 104 4.18 9.56 -4.87
N GLN A 105 3.93 10.83 -5.18
CA GLN A 105 3.67 11.88 -4.17
C GLN A 105 2.43 11.59 -3.33
N LEU A 106 1.36 11.09 -3.95
CA LEU A 106 0.14 10.67 -3.25
C LEU A 106 0.42 9.51 -2.29
N ILE A 107 1.17 8.50 -2.74
CA ILE A 107 1.59 7.38 -1.88
C ILE A 107 2.39 7.90 -0.68
N GLN A 108 3.40 8.75 -0.89
CA GLN A 108 4.21 9.31 0.20
C GLN A 108 3.41 10.15 1.19
N SER A 109 2.48 10.96 0.67
CA SER A 109 1.59 11.78 1.51
C SER A 109 0.74 10.90 2.41
N MET A 110 0.19 9.82 1.83
CA MET A 110 -0.62 8.86 2.56
C MET A 110 0.18 8.06 3.58
N GLU A 111 1.40 7.61 3.25
CA GLU A 111 2.28 6.95 4.22
C GLU A 111 2.48 7.83 5.46
N LYS A 112 2.72 9.13 5.29
CA LYS A 112 2.85 10.08 6.42
C LYS A 112 1.57 10.21 7.23
N GLU A 113 0.44 10.34 6.55
CA GLU A 113 -0.88 10.44 7.19
C GLU A 113 -1.20 9.19 8.00
N ILE A 114 -0.98 8.00 7.43
CA ILE A 114 -1.24 6.70 8.05
C ILE A 114 -0.37 6.48 9.30
N MET A 115 0.90 6.93 9.28
CA MET A 115 1.78 6.85 10.44
C MET A 115 1.23 7.63 11.65
N SER A 116 0.40 8.65 11.44
CA SER A 116 -0.25 9.41 12.52
C SER A 116 -1.43 8.69 13.16
N TRP A 117 -1.93 7.60 12.56
CA TRP A 117 -3.21 7.00 12.95
C TRP A 117 -3.16 6.15 14.21
N GLY A 118 -1.96 5.77 14.67
CA GLY A 118 -1.73 5.05 15.92
C GLY A 118 -1.50 3.52 15.83
N PRO A 119 -2.00 2.76 14.83
CA PRO A 119 -1.55 1.38 14.65
C PRO A 119 -0.03 1.33 14.44
N LYS A 120 0.61 0.30 14.98
CA LYS A 120 1.97 -0.07 14.55
C LYS A 120 1.85 -0.56 13.11
N PHE A 121 1.98 0.38 12.18
CA PHE A 121 2.16 0.11 10.77
C PHE A 121 3.61 -0.29 10.59
N ASP A 122 3.81 -1.49 10.06
CA ASP A 122 5.08 -1.81 9.46
C ASP A 122 5.00 -1.36 8.01
N LEU A 123 5.74 -0.31 7.66
CA LEU A 123 5.80 0.21 6.29
C LEU A 123 6.37 -0.84 5.31
N ALA A 124 7.13 -1.81 5.81
CA ALA A 124 7.62 -2.94 5.01
C ALA A 124 6.52 -4.00 4.74
N LEU A 125 5.38 -3.90 5.45
CA LEU A 125 4.19 -4.76 5.31
C LEU A 125 2.96 -3.98 4.85
N LEU A 126 3.14 -2.82 4.21
CA LEU A 126 2.04 -2.18 3.49
C LEU A 126 1.45 -3.23 2.52
N PRO A 127 0.14 -3.46 2.54
CA PRO A 127 -0.49 -4.45 1.68
C PRO A 127 -0.09 -4.21 0.24
N GLY A 128 0.36 -5.29 -0.38
CA GLY A 128 1.11 -5.38 -1.62
C GLY A 128 0.65 -4.51 -2.79
N SER A 129 -0.62 -4.09 -2.91
CA SER A 129 -1.01 -3.19 -4.00
C SER A 129 -0.33 -1.82 -3.90
N TRP A 130 -0.32 -1.19 -2.72
CA TRP A 130 0.29 0.13 -2.53
C TRP A 130 1.81 0.09 -2.66
N THR A 131 2.42 -0.97 -2.11
CA THR A 131 3.86 -1.23 -2.23
C THR A 131 4.24 -1.46 -3.68
N CYS A 132 3.50 -2.29 -4.43
CA CYS A 132 3.74 -2.53 -5.85
C CYS A 132 3.58 -1.24 -6.65
N TRP A 133 2.55 -0.43 -6.38
CA TRP A 133 2.38 0.87 -7.05
C TRP A 133 3.51 1.85 -6.73
N LYS A 134 4.06 1.81 -5.53
CA LYS A 134 5.24 2.61 -5.15
C LYS A 134 6.46 2.18 -5.95
N ILE A 135 6.73 0.88 -6.01
CA ILE A 135 7.85 0.30 -6.78
C ILE A 135 7.70 0.63 -8.27
N GLU A 136 6.51 0.42 -8.83
CA GLU A 136 6.17 0.74 -10.21
C GLU A 136 6.39 2.22 -10.51
N SER A 137 5.90 3.11 -9.64
CA SER A 137 6.10 4.57 -9.81
C SER A 137 7.58 4.95 -9.74
N LEU A 138 8.35 4.38 -8.81
CA LEU A 138 9.79 4.63 -8.69
C LEU A 138 10.55 4.13 -9.93
N ALA A 139 10.21 2.95 -10.43
CA ALA A 139 10.79 2.38 -11.65
C ALA A 139 10.55 3.29 -12.86
N HIS A 140 9.32 3.77 -13.06
CA HIS A 140 8.99 4.70 -14.14
C HIS A 140 9.67 6.08 -13.99
N LEU A 141 9.96 6.51 -12.77
CA LEU A 141 10.72 7.73 -12.49
C LEU A 141 12.25 7.54 -12.64
N GLY A 142 12.72 6.35 -13.00
CA GLY A 142 14.15 6.03 -13.11
C GLY A 142 14.86 5.88 -11.75
N LYS A 143 14.11 5.87 -10.65
CA LYS A 143 14.60 5.74 -9.27
C LYS A 143 14.78 4.28 -8.88
N THR A 144 15.68 3.61 -9.61
CA THR A 144 15.84 2.14 -9.55
C THR A 144 16.43 1.65 -8.23
N VAL A 145 17.31 2.43 -7.60
CA VAL A 145 17.89 2.12 -6.28
C VAL A 145 16.80 2.15 -5.22
N GLU A 146 16.01 3.23 -5.16
CA GLU A 146 14.92 3.34 -4.20
C GLU A 146 13.83 2.29 -4.43
N ALA A 147 13.56 1.93 -5.68
CA ALA A 147 12.61 0.86 -6.01
C ALA A 147 13.08 -0.51 -5.49
N GLU A 148 14.38 -0.80 -5.60
CA GLU A 148 15.00 -2.02 -5.10
C GLU A 148 15.04 -2.06 -3.57
N GLU A 149 15.34 -0.95 -2.91
CA GLU A 149 15.28 -0.85 -1.45
C GLU A 149 13.90 -1.21 -0.90
N VAL A 150 12.84 -0.74 -1.56
CA VAL A 150 11.45 -1.07 -1.18
C VAL A 150 11.15 -2.55 -1.41
N LEU A 151 11.58 -3.13 -2.54
CA LEU A 151 11.45 -4.57 -2.83
C LEU A 151 12.17 -5.45 -1.80
N ASP A 152 13.37 -5.05 -1.39
CA ASP A 152 14.19 -5.76 -0.41
C ASP A 152 13.58 -5.72 0.98
N GLN A 153 13.02 -4.58 1.39
CA GLN A 153 12.30 -4.45 2.66
C GLN A 153 11.11 -5.42 2.73
N CYS A 154 10.35 -5.56 1.64
CA CYS A 154 9.24 -6.51 1.59
C CYS A 154 9.72 -7.97 1.62
N SER A 155 10.78 -8.30 0.89
CA SER A 155 11.35 -9.66 0.85
C SER A 155 11.89 -10.09 2.24
N LYS A 156 12.45 -9.16 3.00
CA LYS A 156 12.92 -9.38 4.38
C LYS A 156 11.76 -9.53 5.37
N ALA A 157 10.68 -8.78 5.17
CA ALA A 157 9.48 -8.89 6.00
C ALA A 157 8.80 -10.27 5.83
N ASP A 158 8.77 -10.81 4.61
CA ASP A 158 8.22 -12.13 4.28
C ASP A 158 9.06 -13.29 4.85
N SER A 159 10.39 -13.16 4.86
CA SER A 159 11.29 -14.21 5.34
C SER A 159 11.35 -14.33 6.88
N SER A 160 10.99 -13.29 7.63
CA SER A 160 10.89 -13.35 9.10
C SER A 160 9.64 -14.08 9.61
N LYS A 161 8.66 -14.35 8.73
CA LYS A 161 7.36 -14.97 9.08
C LYS A 161 7.24 -16.37 8.49
N VAL A 162 7.94 -17.33 9.08
CA VAL A 162 7.93 -18.75 8.66
C VAL A 162 6.54 -19.41 8.70
N ASN A 163 5.49 -18.79 9.26
CA ASN A 163 4.16 -19.42 9.38
C ASN A 163 2.94 -18.55 9.04
N THR A 164 3.06 -17.47 8.27
CA THR A 164 1.88 -16.64 7.94
C THR A 164 1.51 -16.77 6.47
N ILE A 165 0.38 -17.43 6.23
CA ILE A 165 -0.44 -17.55 5.02
C ILE A 165 0.12 -16.75 3.82
N LYS A 166 0.76 -17.48 2.90
CA LYS A 166 1.13 -16.96 1.58
C LYS A 166 -0.14 -16.51 0.87
N HIS A 167 -0.30 -15.20 0.67
CA HIS A 167 -1.28 -14.66 -0.26
C HIS A 167 -1.00 -15.20 -1.66
N PRO A 168 -1.87 -16.04 -2.24
CA PRO A 168 -1.62 -16.64 -3.56
C PRO A 168 -1.54 -15.58 -4.68
N GLY A 169 -2.23 -14.44 -4.50
CA GLY A 169 -2.24 -13.33 -5.46
C GLY A 169 -1.12 -12.28 -5.31
N MET A 170 -0.46 -12.19 -4.14
CA MET A 170 0.61 -11.22 -3.96
C MET A 170 1.90 -11.62 -4.65
N LYS A 171 2.17 -12.93 -4.78
CA LYS A 171 3.35 -13.39 -5.50
C LYS A 171 3.41 -12.89 -6.94
N SER A 172 2.28 -12.84 -7.63
CA SER A 172 2.22 -12.32 -9.00
C SER A 172 2.43 -10.81 -9.05
N GLU A 173 1.85 -10.04 -8.13
CA GLU A 173 2.03 -8.58 -8.09
C GLU A 173 3.49 -8.19 -7.78
N TYR A 174 4.12 -8.87 -6.81
CA TYR A 174 5.54 -8.66 -6.50
C TYR A 174 6.47 -9.07 -7.65
N GLN A 175 6.14 -10.13 -8.39
CA GLN A 175 6.88 -10.52 -9.59
C GLN A 175 6.79 -9.45 -10.68
N ILE A 176 5.59 -8.87 -10.88
CA ILE A 176 5.39 -7.76 -11.82
C ILE A 176 6.19 -6.53 -11.37
N ALA A 177 6.12 -6.17 -10.08
CA ALA A 177 6.89 -5.06 -9.51
C ALA A 177 8.40 -5.25 -9.68
N ARG A 178 8.92 -6.48 -9.48
CA ARG A 178 10.32 -6.81 -9.75
C ARG A 178 10.67 -6.67 -11.22
N ALA A 179 9.82 -7.16 -12.12
CA ALA A 179 10.03 -7.03 -13.57
C ALA A 179 10.11 -5.55 -14.01
N TRP A 180 9.33 -4.66 -13.41
CA TRP A 180 9.43 -3.22 -13.66
C TRP A 180 10.77 -2.64 -13.25
N VAL A 181 11.30 -3.05 -12.09
CA VAL A 181 12.63 -2.60 -11.64
C VAL A 181 13.73 -3.12 -12.56
N ASP A 182 13.67 -4.40 -12.96
CA ASP A 182 14.64 -4.99 -13.87
C ASP A 182 14.61 -4.29 -15.24
N LEU A 183 13.42 -3.98 -15.76
CA LEU A 183 13.26 -3.22 -17.00
C LEU A 183 13.87 -1.82 -16.88
N ALA A 184 13.57 -1.08 -15.81
CA ALA A 184 14.11 0.26 -15.59
C ALA A 184 15.65 0.26 -15.47
N LYS A 185 16.23 -0.78 -14.86
CA LYS A 185 17.69 -0.97 -14.80
C LYS A 185 18.29 -1.23 -16.18
N ALA A 186 17.66 -2.08 -16.99
CA ALA A 186 18.10 -2.36 -18.35
C ALA A 186 18.06 -1.11 -19.24
N ASP A 187 16.99 -0.32 -19.15
CA ASP A 187 16.85 0.95 -19.85
C ASP A 187 17.93 1.95 -19.44
N LEU A 188 18.20 2.08 -18.13
CA LEU A 188 19.26 2.94 -17.62
C LEU A 188 20.64 2.51 -18.14
N SER A 189 20.94 1.20 -18.09
CA SER A 189 22.20 0.64 -18.60
C SER A 189 22.38 0.94 -20.09
N THR A 190 21.31 0.82 -20.88
CA THR A 190 21.33 1.11 -22.31
C THR A 190 21.61 2.59 -22.57
N ARG A 191 20.93 3.49 -21.84
CA ARG A 191 21.16 4.94 -21.95
C ARG A 191 22.57 5.35 -21.56
N VAL A 192 23.13 4.75 -20.50
CA VAL A 192 24.52 5.00 -20.08
C VAL A 192 25.49 4.49 -21.15
N TYR A 193 25.26 3.30 -21.69
CA TYR A 193 26.08 2.75 -22.77
C TYR A 193 26.07 3.65 -24.00
N ASP A 194 24.88 4.10 -24.44
CA ASP A 194 24.75 5.01 -25.57
C ASP A 194 25.45 6.35 -25.29
N ALA A 195 25.23 6.94 -24.11
CA ALA A 195 25.90 8.18 -23.72
C ALA A 195 27.44 8.04 -23.75
N LEU A 196 28.00 6.93 -23.25
CA LEU A 196 29.44 6.65 -23.30
C LEU A 196 29.93 6.45 -24.73
N ARG A 197 29.16 5.74 -25.57
CA ARG A 197 29.49 5.51 -26.98
C ARG A 197 29.54 6.82 -27.78
N TYR A 198 28.62 7.74 -27.51
CA TYR A 198 28.59 9.06 -28.16
C TYR A 198 29.49 10.12 -27.49
N ALA A 199 29.96 9.87 -26.26
CA ALA A 199 30.93 10.73 -25.57
C ALA A 199 32.39 10.48 -26.00
N HIS A 200 32.67 9.47 -26.82
CA HIS A 200 33.99 9.32 -27.43
C HIS A 200 34.27 10.47 -28.41
N PRO A 201 35.32 11.30 -28.18
CA PRO A 201 35.66 12.36 -29.11
C PRO A 201 36.13 11.76 -30.44
N ALA A 202 35.76 12.40 -31.55
CA ALA A 202 36.39 12.16 -32.85
C ALA A 202 37.93 12.19 -32.69
N PRO A 203 38.68 11.28 -33.35
CA PRO A 203 40.13 11.29 -33.28
C PRO A 203 40.62 12.66 -33.75
N ALA A 204 41.43 13.31 -32.91
CA ALA A 204 42.02 14.61 -33.20
C ALA A 204 42.68 14.56 -34.59
N GLY A 205 42.26 15.48 -35.46
CA GLY A 205 42.69 15.51 -36.85
C GLY A 205 44.21 15.53 -37.00
N SER A 206 44.70 14.80 -37.99
CA SER A 206 46.04 14.97 -38.53
C SER A 206 46.20 16.40 -39.02
N VAL A 207 47.02 17.19 -38.34
CA VAL A 207 47.52 18.48 -38.85
C VAL A 207 48.54 18.16 -39.93
N SER A 208 48.20 18.41 -41.19
CA SER A 208 49.18 18.46 -42.28
C SER A 208 50.03 19.71 -42.08
N ILE A 209 51.33 19.51 -41.82
CA ILE A 209 52.33 20.57 -41.91
C ILE A 209 52.83 20.55 -43.35
N ASP A 210 52.37 21.48 -44.17
CA ASP A 210 52.98 21.77 -45.46
C ASP A 210 54.31 22.50 -45.21
N LEU A 211 55.40 21.92 -45.73
CA LEU A 211 56.77 22.45 -45.76
C LEU A 211 56.99 23.26 -47.04
#